data_AF-A0A652KBY3-F1
#
_entry.id   AF-A0A652KBY3-F1
#
_cell.length_a   1.000
_cell.length_b   1.000
_cell.length_c   1.000
_cell.angle_alpha   90.00
_cell.angle_beta   90.00
_cell.angle_gamma   90.00
#
_symmetry.space_group_name_H-M   'P 1'
#
loop_
_entity.id
_entity.type
_entity.pdbx_description
1 polymer ?
#
loop_
_entity_poly.entity_id
_entity_poly.type
_entity_poly.pdbx_seq_one_letter_code
_entity_poly.pdbx_strand_id
1 'polypeptide(L)' 'MHGKQTTMPAVTLFLPLARPEPVPGCRDCLGFAVQRVNAGSAGDYSKVSDMNVTLRAHLHDAHEGEQ' A
#
# COMPACT_ATOMS: atom_id res chain seq x y z
N MET A 1 -23.15 24.71 36.26
CA MET A 1 -22.42 23.45 35.94
C MET A 1 -21.76 23.64 34.59
N HIS A 2 -20.47 23.99 34.56
CA HIS A 2 -19.74 24.21 33.30
C HIS A 2 -19.13 22.87 32.85
N GLY A 3 -19.72 22.27 31.82
CA GLY A 3 -19.18 21.07 31.19
C GLY A 3 -17.85 21.40 30.51
N LYS A 4 -16.79 20.69 30.90
CA LYS A 4 -15.44 20.87 30.35
C LYS A 4 -15.47 20.34 28.90
N GLN A 5 -15.45 21.23 27.92
CA GLN A 5 -15.41 20.85 26.50
C GLN A 5 -14.04 20.24 26.17
N THR A 6 -14.03 18.97 25.80
CA THR A 6 -12.87 18.27 25.25
C THR A 6 -12.99 18.25 23.73
N THR A 7 -12.41 19.24 23.05
CA THR A 7 -12.31 19.24 21.58
C THR A 7 -11.03 18.51 21.19
N MET A 8 -11.16 17.42 20.45
CA MET A 8 -10.00 16.77 19.82
C MET A 8 -9.48 17.64 18.67
N PRO A 9 -8.16 17.85 18.55
CA PRO A 9 -7.60 18.55 17.40
C PRO A 9 -7.87 17.77 16.11
N ALA A 10 -8.04 18.50 15.01
CA ALA A 10 -8.20 17.90 13.69
C ALA A 10 -6.95 17.09 13.31
N VAL A 11 -7.14 15.85 12.84
CA VAL A 11 -6.06 15.01 12.33
C VAL A 11 -5.76 15.42 10.89
N THR A 12 -4.50 15.74 10.60
CA THR A 12 -4.05 15.97 9.22
C THR A 12 -3.78 14.63 8.55
N LEU A 13 -4.50 14.35 7.47
CA LEU A 13 -4.27 13.17 6.63
C LEU A 13 -3.39 13.56 5.46
N PHE A 14 -2.27 12.85 5.28
CA PHE A 14 -1.42 12.99 4.10
C PHE A 14 -2.03 12.27 2.89
N LEU A 15 -1.61 12.67 1.70
CA LEU A 15 -2.00 11.99 0.47
C LEU A 15 -1.46 10.55 0.47
N PRO A 16 -2.22 9.58 -0.09
CA PRO A 16 -1.74 8.21 -0.23
C PRO A 16 -0.44 8.16 -1.05
N LEU A 17 0.50 7.34 -0.59
CA LEU A 17 1.73 7.07 -1.31
C LEU A 17 1.43 6.49 -2.70
N ALA A 18 2.30 6.81 -3.67
CA ALA A 18 2.22 6.29 -5.04
C ALA A 18 2.18 4.76 -5.06
N ARG A 19 1.54 4.22 -6.10
CA ARG A 19 1.45 2.77 -6.30
C ARG A 19 2.87 2.18 -6.45
N PRO A 20 3.21 1.10 -5.73
CA PRO A 20 4.52 0.47 -5.87
C PRO A 20 4.66 -0.22 -7.24
N GLU A 21 5.85 -0.07 -7.83
CA GLU A 21 6.23 -0.66 -9.11
C GLU A 21 7.08 -1.93 -8.88
N PRO A 22 6.85 -3.01 -9.64
CA PRO A 22 7.64 -4.23 -9.55
C PRO A 22 9.03 -4.04 -10.18
N VAL A 23 10.06 -4.62 -9.58
CA VAL A 23 11.42 -4.65 -10.16
C VAL A 23 11.45 -5.61 -11.37
N PRO A 24 11.94 -5.17 -12.55
CA PRO A 24 12.10 -6.06 -13.70
C PRO A 24 13.00 -7.26 -13.38
N GLY A 25 12.57 -8.46 -13.77
CA GLY A 25 13.33 -9.70 -13.55
C GLY A 25 13.08 -10.38 -12.20
N CYS A 26 12.45 -9.71 -11.23
CA CYS A 26 12.03 -10.36 -9.99
C CYS A 26 10.69 -11.10 -10.17
N ARG A 27 10.71 -12.43 -10.00
CA ARG A 27 9.52 -13.28 -10.18
C ARG A 27 8.43 -13.00 -9.15
N ASP A 28 8.80 -12.70 -7.91
CA ASP A 28 7.83 -12.44 -6.84
C ASP A 28 7.16 -11.08 -7.04
N CYS A 29 7.95 -10.05 -7.38
CA CYS A 29 7.43 -8.75 -7.82
C CYS A 29 6.38 -8.89 -8.93
N LEU A 30 6.69 -9.69 -9.97
CA LEU A 30 5.76 -9.95 -11.06
C LEU A 30 4.50 -10.68 -10.55
N GLY A 31 4.65 -11.67 -9.67
CA GLY A 31 3.54 -12.39 -9.05
C GLY A 31 2.57 -11.47 -8.31
N PHE A 32 3.08 -10.55 -7.49
CA PHE A 32 2.26 -9.56 -6.79
C PHE A 32 1.58 -8.59 -7.77
N ALA A 33 2.29 -8.14 -8.80
CA ALA A 33 1.73 -7.26 -9.82
C ALA A 33 0.57 -7.91 -10.60
N VAL A 34 0.73 -9.19 -11.00
CA VAL A 34 -0.33 -9.96 -11.68
C VAL A 34 -1.53 -10.17 -10.77
N GLN A 35 -1.33 -10.58 -9.52
CA GLN A 35 -2.42 -10.76 -8.56
C GLN A 35 -3.19 -9.46 -8.31
N ARG A 36 -2.48 -8.33 -8.24
CA ARG A 36 -3.09 -7.00 -8.11
C ARG A 36 -3.97 -6.65 -9.30
N VAL A 37 -3.51 -6.89 -10.53
CA VAL A 37 -4.30 -6.64 -11.75
C VAL A 37 -5.56 -7.52 -11.75
N ASN A 38 -5.41 -8.81 -11.48
CA ASN A 38 -6.53 -9.75 -11.44
C ASN A 38 -7.57 -9.37 -10.38
N ALA A 39 -7.13 -8.94 -9.18
CA ALA A 39 -8.01 -8.45 -8.13
C ALA A 39 -8.77 -7.20 -8.58
N GLY A 40 -8.10 -6.26 -9.25
CA GLY A 40 -8.74 -5.08 -9.83
C GLY A 40 -9.80 -5.44 -10.87
N SER A 41 -9.51 -6.40 -11.76
CA SER A 41 -10.48 -6.90 -12.74
C SER A 41 -11.69 -7.60 -12.10
N ALA A 42 -11.51 -8.22 -10.94
CA ALA A 42 -12.59 -8.84 -10.16
C ALA A 42 -13.36 -7.86 -9.27
N GLY A 43 -12.93 -6.58 -9.18
CA GLY A 43 -13.52 -5.59 -8.28
C GLY A 43 -13.11 -5.73 -6.80
N ASP A 44 -12.12 -6.57 -6.50
CA ASP A 44 -11.62 -6.80 -5.14
C ASP A 44 -10.53 -5.76 -4.79
N TYR A 45 -10.96 -4.56 -4.44
CA TYR A 45 -10.04 -3.46 -4.12
C TYR A 45 -9.34 -3.61 -2.75
N SER A 46 -9.89 -4.43 -1.85
CA SER A 46 -9.19 -4.79 -0.61
C SER A 46 -7.92 -5.56 -0.96
N LYS A 47 -8.05 -6.59 -1.80
CA LYS A 47 -6.90 -7.38 -2.25
C LYS A 47 -5.93 -6.58 -3.12
N VAL A 48 -6.41 -5.59 -3.91
CA VAL A 48 -5.52 -4.65 -4.61
C VAL A 48 -4.64 -3.89 -3.61
N SER A 49 -5.22 -3.43 -2.50
CA SER A 49 -4.48 -2.74 -1.43
C SER A 49 -3.48 -3.68 -0.76
N ASP A 50 -3.90 -4.90 -0.42
CA ASP A 50 -3.01 -5.91 0.18
C ASP A 50 -1.81 -6.20 -0.71
N MET A 51 -2.01 -6.38 -2.02
CA MET A 51 -0.90 -6.58 -2.97
C MET A 51 0.03 -5.37 -3.08
N ASN A 52 -0.45 -4.15 -2.87
CA ASN A 52 0.42 -2.98 -2.79
C ASN A 52 1.28 -3.02 -1.51
N VAL A 53 0.70 -3.38 -0.37
CA VAL A 53 1.43 -3.49 0.90
C VAL A 53 2.46 -4.60 0.82
N THR A 54 2.09 -5.79 0.32
CA THR A 54 3.01 -6.92 0.15
C THR A 54 4.14 -6.60 -0.82
N LEU A 55 3.85 -5.95 -1.95
CA LEU A 55 4.90 -5.54 -2.90
C LEU A 55 5.88 -4.56 -2.25
N ARG A 56 5.42 -3.58 -1.46
CA ARG A 56 6.32 -2.67 -0.74
C ARG A 56 7.21 -3.39 0.27
N ALA A 57 6.64 -4.30 1.05
CA ALA A 57 7.42 -5.09 2.00
C ALA A 57 8.50 -5.92 1.28
N HIS A 58 8.15 -6.55 0.17
CA HIS A 58 9.12 -7.30 -0.64
C HIS A 58 10.20 -6.39 -1.27
N LEU A 59 9.82 -5.21 -1.78
CA LEU A 59 10.80 -4.22 -2.26
C LEU A 59 11.77 -3.82 -1.14
N HIS A 60 11.25 -3.58 0.06
CA HIS A 60 12.06 -3.28 1.23
C HIS A 60 13.05 -4.41 1.55
N ASP A 61 12.55 -5.64 1.65
CA ASP A 61 13.36 -6.76 2.13
C ASP A 61 14.32 -7.33 1.08
N ALA A 62 13.96 -7.30 -0.20
CA ALA A 62 14.72 -7.94 -1.28
C ALA A 62 15.45 -6.95 -2.20
N HIS A 63 15.06 -5.67 -2.22
CA HIS A 63 15.52 -4.70 -3.23
C HIS A 63 16.03 -3.36 -2.66
N GLU A 64 16.00 -3.11 -1.34
CA GLU A 64 16.57 -1.87 -0.76
C GLU A 64 18.10 -1.76 -0.81
N GLY A 65 18.78 -2.79 -1.32
CA GLY A 65 20.19 -2.71 -1.72
C GLY A 65 20.43 -2.14 -3.13
N GLU A 66 19.39 -1.84 -3.90
CA GLU A 66 19.46 -1.38 -5.30
C GLU A 66 18.77 -0.01 -5.50
N GLN A 67 18.82 0.86 -4.49
CA GLN A 67 18.34 2.26 -4.60
C GLN A 67 19.44 3.23 -5.02
#